data_AF-A0A452T965-F1
#
_entry.id   AF-A0A452T965-F1
#
_cell.length_a   1.000
_cell.length_b   1.000
_cell.length_c   1.000
_cell.angle_alpha   90.00
_cell.angle_beta   90.00
_cell.angle_gamma   90.00
#
_symmetry.space_group_name_H-M   'P 1'
#
loop_
_entity.id
_entity.type
_entity.pdbx_description
1 polymer ?
#
loop_
_entity_poly.entity_id
_entity_poly.type
_entity_poly.pdbx_seq_one_letter_code
_entity_poly.pdbx_strand_id
1 'polypeptide(L)' 'VNSQNDVQSLKQQPVILICGKCHTENKIKSRYPIKCRECENRIIYKKKTNILWFLMLNETFRIQRNILTYV' A
#
# COMPACT_ATOMS: atom_id res chain seq x y z
N VAL A 1 -6.61 13.61 -35.25
CA VAL A 1 -6.07 12.26 -34.97
C VAL A 1 -5.64 12.22 -33.52
N ASN A 2 -6.44 11.63 -32.63
CA ASN A 2 -5.92 10.99 -31.43
C ASN A 2 -6.96 9.99 -30.95
N SER A 3 -6.82 8.78 -31.47
CA SER A 3 -7.55 7.59 -31.04
C SER A 3 -7.07 7.18 -29.66
N GLN A 4 -7.96 7.12 -28.68
CA GLN A 4 -7.76 6.34 -27.46
C GLN A 4 -9.01 5.48 -27.24
N ASN A 5 -9.10 4.45 -28.07
CA ASN A 5 -9.82 3.22 -27.74
C ASN A 5 -9.07 2.58 -26.58
N ASP A 6 -9.71 2.27 -25.44
CA ASP A 6 -9.22 1.29 -24.47
C ASP A 6 -10.35 0.77 -23.56
N VAL A 7 -10.95 -0.33 -24.05
CA VAL A 7 -11.57 -1.46 -23.34
C VAL A 7 -11.94 -1.19 -21.88
N GLN A 8 -13.24 -0.98 -21.62
CA GLN A 8 -13.80 -1.09 -20.27
C GLN A 8 -13.78 -2.55 -19.82
N SER A 9 -12.66 -3.01 -19.29
CA SER A 9 -12.51 -4.32 -18.64
C SER A 9 -12.55 -4.14 -17.12
N LEU A 10 -13.53 -4.81 -16.49
CA LEU A 10 -13.84 -4.98 -15.06
C LEU A 10 -13.57 -3.77 -14.14
N LYS A 11 -14.65 -3.23 -13.54
CA LYS A 11 -14.69 -2.29 -12.39
C LYS A 11 -13.38 -2.22 -11.60
N GLN A 12 -12.43 -1.39 -12.04
CA GLN A 12 -11.12 -1.27 -11.43
C GLN A 12 -11.29 -0.56 -10.08
N GLN A 13 -11.29 -1.34 -8.99
CA GLN A 13 -11.35 -0.78 -7.65
C GLN A 13 -10.09 0.06 -7.39
N PRO A 14 -10.23 1.25 -6.79
CA PRO A 14 -9.09 2.10 -6.49
C PRO A 14 -8.18 1.41 -5.48
N VAL A 15 -6.89 1.29 -5.82
CA VAL A 15 -5.87 0.69 -4.94
C VAL A 15 -5.30 1.79 -4.05
N ILE A 16 -5.12 1.49 -2.76
CA ILE A 16 -4.53 2.39 -1.77
C ILE A 16 -3.01 2.21 -1.77
N LEU A 17 -2.28 3.30 -2.02
CA LEU A 17 -0.82 3.33 -2.04
C LEU A 17 -0.29 4.48 -1.15
N ILE A 18 0.95 4.41 -0.68
CA ILE A 18 1.53 5.33 0.30
C ILE A 18 2.56 6.23 -0.39
N CYS A 19 2.48 7.55 -0.22
CA CYS A 19 3.47 8.47 -0.79
C CYS A 19 4.82 8.37 -0.08
N GLY A 20 5.93 8.41 -0.83
CA GLY A 20 7.28 8.36 -0.23
C GLY A 20 7.74 9.62 0.48
N LYS A 21 7.06 10.76 0.31
CA LYS A 21 7.41 12.03 0.97
C LYS A 21 6.48 12.37 2.13
N CYS A 22 5.18 12.32 1.90
CA CYS A 22 4.16 12.69 2.88
C CYS A 22 3.58 11.50 3.64
N HIS A 23 3.91 10.26 3.25
CA HIS A 23 3.37 9.04 3.87
C HIS A 23 1.83 8.93 3.88
N THR A 24 1.14 9.82 3.16
CA THR A 24 -0.31 9.79 3.03
C THR A 24 -0.78 8.69 2.10
N GLU A 25 -1.96 8.14 2.41
CA GLU A 25 -2.66 7.17 1.58
C GLU A 25 -3.30 7.84 0.36
N ASN A 26 -2.87 7.45 -0.83
CA ASN A 26 -3.39 7.92 -2.10
C ASN A 26 -4.21 6.83 -2.79
N LYS A 27 -5.44 7.17 -3.19
CA LYS A 27 -6.33 6.29 -3.97
C LYS A 27 -6.02 6.45 -5.46
N ILE A 28 -5.30 5.48 -6.02
CA ILE A 28 -4.86 5.53 -7.42
C ILE A 28 -5.74 4.62 -8.28
N LYS A 29 -6.12 5.12 -9.45
CA LYS A 29 -6.87 4.41 -10.48
C LYS A 29 -5.91 4.07 -11.63
N SER A 30 -6.04 2.88 -12.22
CA SER A 30 -5.09 2.34 -13.23
C SER A 30 -4.90 3.22 -14.48
N ARG A 31 -5.87 4.05 -14.84
CA ARG A 31 -5.82 4.92 -16.03
C ARG A 31 -5.23 6.30 -15.77
N TYR A 32 -5.01 6.66 -14.50
CA TYR A 32 -4.54 7.99 -14.12
C TYR A 32 -3.05 7.98 -13.83
N PRO A 33 -2.35 9.11 -14.06
CA PRO A 33 -0.92 9.21 -13.78
C PRO A 33 -0.63 8.97 -12.29
N ILE A 34 0.44 8.23 -12.02
CA ILE A 34 0.90 7.89 -10.67
C ILE A 34 1.57 9.14 -10.07
N LYS A 35 0.78 9.91 -9.31
CA LYS A 35 1.23 11.11 -8.59
C LYS A 35 0.52 11.22 -7.26
N CYS A 36 1.23 11.67 -6.24
CA CYS A 36 0.62 12.08 -4.99
C CYS A 36 -0.24 13.34 -5.19
N ARG A 37 -1.45 13.38 -4.60
CA ARG A 37 -2.36 14.54 -4.70
C ARG A 37 -1.92 15.74 -3.89
N GLU A 38 -1.18 15.52 -2.80
CA GLU A 38 -0.75 16.58 -1.88
C GLU A 38 0.63 17.13 -2.23
N CYS A 39 1.51 16.26 -2.74
CA CYS A 39 2.95 16.50 -2.77
C CYS A 39 3.54 16.50 -4.19
N GLU A 40 2.73 16.15 -5.21
CA GLU A 40 3.09 15.90 -6.62
C GLU A 40 4.23 14.91 -6.89
N ASN A 41 4.83 14.37 -5.83
CA ASN A 41 5.86 13.36 -5.89
C ASN A 41 5.32 12.10 -6.57
N ARG A 42 6.17 11.49 -7.41
CA ARG A 42 5.86 10.29 -8.21
C ARG A 42 6.28 9.00 -7.53
N ILE A 43 7.06 9.09 -6.45
CA ILE A 43 7.52 7.93 -5.68
C ILE A 43 6.42 7.52 -4.70
N ILE A 44 5.91 6.30 -4.89
CA ILE A 44 4.79 5.76 -4.13
C ILE A 44 5.08 4.28 -3.82
N TYR A 45 4.84 3.88 -2.57
CA TYR A 45 5.03 2.52 -2.07
C TYR A 45 3.68 1.77 -1.94
N LYS A 46 3.74 0.43 -2.04
CA LYS A 46 2.58 -0.42 -1.76
C LYS A 46 2.39 -0.58 -0.26
N LYS A 47 1.16 -0.42 0.23
CA LYS A 47 0.83 -0.70 1.64
C LYS A 47 1.07 -2.18 1.95
N LYS A 48 1.70 -2.46 3.10
CA LYS A 48 1.93 -3.83 3.58
C LYS A 48 0.60 -4.54 3.78
N THR A 49 0.51 -5.80 3.36
CA THR A 49 -0.67 -6.63 3.59
C THR A 49 -0.71 -7.16 5.00
N ASN A 50 -1.88 -7.15 5.63
CA ASN A 50 -2.06 -7.63 7.01
C ASN A 50 -1.79 -9.14 7.18
N ILE A 51 -1.84 -9.92 6.08
CA ILE A 51 -1.70 -11.38 6.08
C ILE A 51 -0.34 -11.82 6.65
N LEU A 52 0.77 -11.28 6.12
CA LEU A 52 2.11 -11.63 6.59
C LEU A 52 2.45 -10.96 7.94
N TRP A 53 1.86 -9.80 8.22
CA TRP A 53 2.13 -9.07 9.46
C TRP A 53 1.57 -9.79 10.68
N PHE A 54 0.36 -10.37 10.58
CA PHE A 54 -0.24 -11.12 11.68
C PHE A 54 0.61 -12.33 12.09
N LEU A 55 1.20 -13.05 11.13
CA LEU A 55 2.10 -14.18 11.41
C LEU A 55 3.36 -13.75 12.18
N MET A 56 4.00 -12.65 11.75
CA MET A 56 5.21 -12.14 12.40
C MET A 56 4.94 -11.54 13.79
N LEU A 57 3.78 -10.91 13.99
CA LEU A 57 3.41 -10.38 15.31
C LEU A 57 3.27 -11.47 16.36
N ASN A 58 2.61 -12.59 16.03
CA ASN A 58 2.44 -13.69 16.97
C ASN A 58 3.78 -14.25 17.45
N GLU A 59 4.78 -14.36 16.56
CA GLU A 59 6.13 -14.77 16.94
C GLU A 59 6.83 -13.70 17.80
N THR A 60 6.73 -12.41 17.45
CA THR A 60 7.32 -11.35 18.31
C THR A 60 6.67 -11.26 19.69
N PHE A 61 5.34 -11.41 19.80
CA PHE A 61 4.63 -11.48 21.09
C PHE A 61 4.98 -12.73 21.89
N ARG A 62 5.23 -13.87 21.21
CA ARG A 62 5.69 -15.11 21.85
C ARG A 62 7.11 -14.96 22.39
N ILE A 63 8.02 -14.39 21.60
CA ILE A 63 9.41 -14.12 22.00
C ILE A 63 9.48 -13.11 23.15
N GLN A 64 8.72 -12.01 23.08
CA GLN A 64 8.65 -11.01 24.15
C GLN A 64 8.12 -11.61 25.46
N ARG A 65 7.07 -12.44 25.41
CA ARG A 65 6.56 -13.16 26.59
C ARG A 65 7.56 -14.19 27.12
N ASN A 66 8.26 -14.91 26.25
CA ASN A 66 9.26 -15.90 26.67
C ASN A 66 10.44 -15.20 27.38
N ILE A 67 10.97 -14.10 26.84
CA ILE A 67 12.06 -13.34 27.50
C ILE A 67 11.63 -12.84 28.89
N LEU A 68 10.40 -12.34 29.04
CA LEU A 68 9.87 -11.90 30.34
C LEU A 68 9.68 -13.03 31.35
N THR A 69 9.51 -14.29 30.92
CA THR A 69 9.40 -15.46 31.82
C THR A 69 10.74 -16.11 32.18
N TYR A 70 11.82 -15.75 31.47
CA TYR A 70 13.17 -16.29 31.70
C TYR A 70 14.07 -15.34 32.52
N VAL A 71 13.52 -14.24 33.05
CA VAL A 71 14.16 -13.29 33.98
C VAL A 71 13.59 -13.47 35.38
#